data_AF-A0A934HAT5-F1
#
_entry.id   AF-A0A934HAT5-F1
#
_cell.length_a   1.000
_cell.length_b   1.000
_cell.length_c   1.000
_cell.angle_alpha   90.00
_cell.angle_beta   90.00
_cell.angle_gamma   90.00
#
_symmetry.space_group_name_H-M   'P 1'
#
loop_
_entity.id
_entity.type
_entity.pdbx_description
1 polymer ?
#
loop_
_entity_poly.entity_id
_entity_poly.type
_entity_poly.pdbx_seq_one_letter_code
_entity_poly.pdbx_strand_id
1 'polypeptide(L)' 'FEIAPEILPLNLSALHRSEIPHLAEAMLTSSGRGVVPITQIDGQPVGNGTVGPLVKAIKQGYDAWTEAHIEPI' A
#
# COMPACT_ATOMS: atom_id res chain seq x y z
N PHE A 1 -4.05 -15.68 -3.28
CA PHE A 1 -2.80 -15.06 -3.77
C PHE A 1 -2.50 -13.89 -2.86
N GLU A 2 -1.28 -13.79 -2.34
CA GLU A 2 -0.86 -12.70 -1.46
C GLU A 2 0.38 -12.04 -2.05
N ILE A 3 0.33 -10.73 -2.30
CA ILE A 3 1.41 -9.99 -2.98
C ILE A 3 2.48 -9.52 -2.00
N ALA A 4 2.06 -9.01 -0.83
CA ALA A 4 2.97 -8.36 0.10
C ALA A 4 4.09 -9.27 0.65
N PRO A 5 3.85 -10.54 1.03
CA PRO A 5 4.90 -11.41 1.57
C PRO A 5 6.08 -11.68 0.63
N GLU A 6 5.86 -11.55 -0.69
CA GLU A 6 6.92 -11.69 -1.70
C GLU A 6 7.81 -10.43 -1.82
N ILE A 7 7.33 -9.30 -1.30
CA ILE A 7 7.97 -7.98 -1.42
C ILE A 7 8.62 -7.56 -0.10
N LEU A 8 7.93 -7.82 1.03
CA LEU A 8 8.36 -7.41 2.36
C LEU A 8 7.86 -8.39 3.45
N PRO A 9 8.57 -8.52 4.58
CA PRO A 9 8.08 -9.30 5.71
C PRO A 9 6.77 -8.74 6.25
N LEU A 10 5.85 -9.64 6.62
CA LEU A 10 4.53 -9.27 7.13
C LEU A 10 4.51 -9.23 8.67
N ASN A 11 4.07 -8.10 9.23
CA ASN A 11 3.74 -7.97 10.64
C ASN A 11 2.30 -7.46 10.79
N LEU A 12 1.44 -8.29 11.38
CA LEU A 12 0.02 -7.98 11.60
C LEU A 12 -0.18 -7.51 13.05
N SER A 13 0.32 -6.32 13.36
CA SER A 13 0.15 -5.67 14.66
C SER A 13 -0.54 -4.32 14.52
N ALA A 14 -1.32 -3.93 15.52
CA ALA A 14 -1.87 -2.58 15.56
C ALA A 14 -0.74 -1.55 15.74
N LEU A 15 -0.74 -0.52 14.91
CA LEU A 15 0.13 0.64 15.07
C LEU A 15 -0.43 1.57 16.15
N HIS A 16 0.44 2.06 17.03
CA HIS A 16 0.11 3.14 17.94
C HIS A 16 0.08 4.47 17.19
N ARG A 17 -0.81 5.39 17.60
CA ARG A 17 -0.99 6.68 16.91
C ARG A 17 0.30 7.51 16.84
N SER A 18 1.18 7.41 17.84
CA SER A 18 2.47 8.10 17.85
C SER A 18 3.46 7.61 16.78
N GLU A 19 3.20 6.45 16.18
CA GLU A 19 4.05 5.86 15.14
C GLU A 19 3.70 6.40 13.74
N ILE A 20 2.48 6.93 13.56
CA ILE A 20 1.99 7.44 12.27
C ILE A 20 2.94 8.48 11.64
N PRO A 21 3.47 9.48 12.38
CA PRO A 21 4.40 10.46 11.81
C PRO A 21 5.75 9.87 11.36
N HIS A 22 6.06 8.63 11.76
CA HIS A 22 7.33 7.95 11.48
C HIS A 22 7.20 6.93 10.34
N LEU A 23 6.01 6.79 9.74
CA LEU A 23 5.80 5.89 8.61
C LEU A 23 6.60 6.37 7.39
N ALA A 24 7.40 5.47 6.81
CA ALA A 24 8.13 5.73 5.56
C ALA A 24 7.19 5.69 4.34
N GLU A 25 6.21 4.78 4.37
CA GLU A 25 5.21 4.59 3.33
C GLU A 25 3.88 4.15 3.97
N ALA A 26 2.75 4.48 3.32
CA ALA A 26 1.43 4.04 3.74
C ALA A 26 0.53 3.83 2.52
N MET A 27 -0.42 2.89 2.65
CA MET A 27 -1.42 2.61 1.63
C MET A 27 -2.73 2.14 2.27
N LEU A 28 -3.83 2.32 1.54
CA LEU A 28 -5.12 1.69 1.82
C LEU A 28 -5.49 0.74 0.69
N THR A 29 -6.27 -0.28 1.00
CA THR A 29 -6.86 -1.17 -0.01
C THR A 29 -8.37 -1.03 -0.01
N SER A 30 -8.99 -1.16 -1.18
CA SER A 30 -10.45 -1.25 -1.31
C SER A 30 -10.82 -1.98 -2.58
N SER A 31 -11.93 -2.72 -2.59
CA SER A 31 -12.39 -3.47 -3.76
C SER A 31 -12.53 -2.60 -5.03
N GLY A 32 -13.06 -1.37 -4.88
CA GLY A 32 -13.28 -0.48 -6.02
C GLY A 32 -12.08 0.33 -6.48
N ARG A 33 -11.00 0.43 -5.71
CA ARG A 33 -9.81 1.26 -6.06
C ARG A 33 -8.48 0.50 -6.04
N GLY A 34 -8.49 -0.77 -5.66
CA GLY A 34 -7.28 -1.55 -5.46
C GLY A 34 -6.38 -0.95 -4.39
N VAL A 35 -5.08 -0.84 -4.69
CA VAL A 35 -4.06 -0.27 -3.82
C VAL A 35 -3.98 1.25 -4.01
N VAL A 36 -4.24 2.01 -2.94
CA VAL A 36 -4.26 3.47 -2.92
C VAL A 36 -3.10 3.99 -2.06
N PRO A 37 -2.06 4.62 -2.64
CA PRO A 37 -0.97 5.22 -1.89
C PRO A 37 -1.44 6.40 -1.03
N ILE A 38 -0.89 6.52 0.18
CA ILE A 38 -1.13 7.64 1.09
C ILE A 38 0.18 8.41 1.25
N THR A 39 0.21 9.66 0.79
CA THR A 39 1.41 10.54 0.87
C THR A 39 1.32 11.56 1.99
N GLN A 40 0.15 11.73 2.62
CA GLN A 40 -0.07 12.68 3.70
C GLN A 40 -1.12 12.15 4.69
N ILE A 41 -0.87 12.32 6.00
CA ILE A 41 -1.81 12.01 7.09
C ILE A 41 -1.82 13.19 8.06
N ASP A 42 -3.00 13.69 8.44
CA ASP A 42 -3.16 14.83 9.35
C ASP A 42 -2.33 16.07 8.94
N GLY A 43 -2.22 16.31 7.62
CA GLY A 43 -1.41 17.41 7.07
C GLY A 43 0.10 17.18 7.06
N GLN A 44 0.59 16.08 7.65
CA GLN A 44 2.01 15.72 7.67
C GLN A 44 2.35 14.77 6.52
N PRO A 45 3.49 14.95 5.82
CA PRO A 45 3.92 14.02 4.79
C PRO A 45 4.22 12.64 5.37
N VAL A 46 3.81 11.58 4.68
CA VAL A 46 4.30 10.22 4.94
C VAL A 46 5.64 10.07 4.24
N GLY A 47 6.69 9.67 4.99
CA GLY A 47 8.06 9.67 4.48
C GLY A 47 8.47 11.04 3.93
N ASN A 48 8.67 11.12 2.61
CA ASN A 48 9.04 12.35 1.92
C ASN A 48 7.87 13.03 1.17
N GLY A 49 6.63 12.59 1.41
CA GLY A 49 5.44 13.13 0.73
C GLY A 49 5.24 12.61 -0.70
N THR A 50 6.00 11.58 -1.11
CA THR A 50 5.87 10.93 -2.42
C THR A 50 5.63 9.43 -2.27
N VAL A 51 5.12 8.79 -3.31
CA VAL A 51 4.89 7.34 -3.29
C VAL A 51 6.23 6.59 -3.31
N GLY A 52 6.51 5.85 -2.23
CA GLY A 52 7.74 5.08 -2.08
C GLY A 52 7.77 3.77 -2.87
N PRO A 53 8.92 3.09 -2.90
CA PRO A 53 9.14 1.88 -3.69
C PRO A 53 8.29 0.68 -3.25
N LEU A 54 8.01 0.50 -1.96
CA LEU A 54 7.26 -0.68 -1.48
C LEU A 54 5.80 -0.63 -1.93
N VAL A 55 5.14 0.52 -1.73
CA VAL A 55 3.77 0.74 -2.18
C VAL A 55 3.67 0.68 -3.70
N LYS A 56 4.68 1.18 -4.44
CA LYS A 56 4.75 1.00 -5.90
C LYS A 56 4.79 -0.47 -6.29
N ALA A 57 5.66 -1.27 -5.66
CA ALA A 57 5.79 -2.69 -5.96
C ALA A 57 4.49 -3.46 -5.65
N ILE A 58 3.86 -3.19 -4.50
CA ILE A 58 2.58 -3.81 -4.12
C ILE A 58 1.48 -3.44 -5.11
N LYS A 59 1.40 -2.16 -5.50
CA LYS A 59 0.43 -1.71 -6.50
C LYS A 59 0.63 -2.41 -7.84
N GLN A 60 1.87 -2.47 -8.33
CA GLN A 60 2.20 -3.13 -9.60
C GLN A 60 1.83 -4.61 -9.58
N GLY A 61 2.14 -5.32 -8.48
CA GLY A 61 1.75 -6.72 -8.31
C GLY A 61 0.23 -6.92 -8.31
N TYR A 62 -0.52 -6.01 -7.66
CA TYR A 62 -1.98 -6.06 -7.65
C TYR A 62 -2.60 -5.78 -9.01
N ASP A 63 -2.11 -4.74 -9.70
CA ASP A 63 -2.59 -4.37 -11.03
C ASP A 63 -2.35 -5.53 -12.02
N ALA A 64 -1.16 -6.13 -12.01
CA ALA A 64 -0.83 -7.27 -12.86
C ALA A 64 -1.69 -8.51 -12.58
N TRP A 65 -1.95 -8.80 -11.29
CA TRP A 65 -2.84 -9.89 -10.93
C TRP A 65 -4.27 -9.62 -11.39
N THR A 66 -4.77 -8.40 -11.19
CA THR A 66 -6.12 -8.02 -11.58
C THR A 66 -6.32 -8.14 -13.09
N GLU A 67 -5.39 -7.62 -13.88
CA GLU A 67 -5.42 -7.71 -15.36
C GLU A 67 -5.49 -9.18 -15.83
N ALA A 68 -4.71 -10.07 -15.20
CA ALA A 68 -4.69 -11.48 -15.56
C ALA A 68 -5.96 -12.26 -15.14
N HIS A 69 -6.81 -11.71 -14.27
CA HIS A 69 -7.96 -12.40 -13.66
C HIS A 69 -9.29 -11.65 -13.83
N ILE A 70 -9.34 -10.60 -14.65
CA ILE A 70 -10.59 -9.92 -14.98
C ILE A 70 -11.47 -10.87 -15.79
N GLU A 71 -12.72 -11.06 -15.35
CA GLU A 71 -13.74 -11.73 -16.15
C GLU A 71 -14.33 -10.75 -17.16
N PRO A 72 -14.50 -11.15 -18.44
CA PRO A 72 -15.18 -10.33 -19.42
C PRO A 72 -16.65 -10.12 -19.02
N ILE A 73 -17.13 -8.90 -19.24
CA ILE A 73 -18.50 -8.45 -18.94
C ILE A 73 -19.48 -8.96 -19.99
#